data_AF-A0A920WM63-F1
#
_entry.id   AF-A0A920WM63-F1
#
_cell.length_a   1.000
_cell.length_b   1.000
_cell.length_c   1.000
_cell.angle_alpha   90.00
_cell.angle_beta   90.00
_cell.angle_gamma   90.00
#
_symmetry.space_group_name_H-M   'P 1'
#
loop_
_entity.id
_entity.type
_entity.pdbx_description
1 polymer ?
#
loop_
_entity_poly.entity_id
_entity_poly.type
_entity_poly.pdbx_seq_one_letter_code
_entity_poly.pdbx_strand_id
1 'polypeptide(L)' 'MSQANVVFVTGAASGIGRAVAERLTNEGSSVVVADSDVTKGSRDL' A
#
# COMPACT_ATOMS: atom_id res chain seq x y z
N MET A 1 -23.34 -7.23 -1.65
CA MET A 1 -22.07 -6.52 -1.94
C MET A 1 -21.12 -6.82 -0.79
N SER A 2 -19.99 -7.48 -1.04
CA SER A 2 -18.91 -7.57 -0.05
C SER A 2 -18.24 -6.20 0.05
N GLN A 3 -17.99 -5.69 1.26
CA GLN A 3 -17.17 -4.49 1.41
C GLN A 3 -15.72 -4.80 1.04
N ALA A 4 -15.08 -3.94 0.26
CA ALA A 4 -13.65 -4.02 0.01
C ALA A 4 -12.90 -3.52 1.25
N ASN A 5 -11.88 -4.26 1.68
CA ASN A 5 -11.02 -3.82 2.79
C ASN A 5 -10.14 -2.67 2.31
N VAL A 6 -10.22 -1.52 2.97
CA VAL A 6 -9.33 -0.38 2.73
C VAL A 6 -8.25 -0.38 3.80
N VAL A 7 -6.98 -0.42 3.40
CA VAL A 7 -5.83 -0.48 4.33
C VAL A 7 -4.90 0.70 4.09
N PHE A 8 -4.50 1.38 5.17
CA PHE A 8 -3.57 2.50 5.15
C PHE A 8 -2.20 2.03 5.64
N VAL A 9 -1.18 2.13 4.80
CA VAL A 9 0.18 1.66 5.15
C VAL A 9 1.14 2.84 5.14
N THR A 10 1.74 3.12 6.30
CA THR A 10 2.78 4.15 6.44
C THR A 10 4.16 3.59 6.14
N GLY A 11 5.09 4.42 5.65
CA GLY A 11 6.45 3.99 5.32
C GLY A 11 6.49 2.99 4.15
N ALA A 12 5.48 3.03 3.27
CA ALA A 12 5.29 2.04 2.22
C ALA A 12 5.99 2.39 0.89
N ALA A 13 6.78 3.46 0.85
CA ALA A 13 7.56 3.76 -0.34
C ALA A 13 8.73 2.77 -0.58
N SER A 14 9.14 2.00 0.44
CA SER A 14 10.21 1.01 0.32
C SER A 14 10.19 -0.05 1.43
N GLY A 15 11.09 -1.03 1.32
CA GLY A 15 11.35 -2.01 2.38
C GLY A 15 10.12 -2.82 2.79
N ILE A 16 9.94 -3.00 4.10
CA ILE A 16 8.86 -3.83 4.66
C ILE A 16 7.49 -3.21 4.39
N GLY A 17 7.34 -1.89 4.53
CA GLY A 17 6.06 -1.21 4.28
C GLY A 17 5.57 -1.46 2.86
N ARG A 18 6.48 -1.40 1.88
CA ARG A 18 6.17 -1.73 0.48
C ARG A 18 5.74 -3.19 0.31
N ALA A 19 6.50 -4.14 0.85
CA ALA A 19 6.18 -5.56 0.73
C ALA A 19 4.80 -5.89 1.35
N VAL A 20 4.44 -5.23 2.44
CA VAL A 20 3.11 -5.34 3.06
C VAL A 20 2.03 -4.77 2.15
N ALA A 21 2.23 -3.58 1.58
CA ALA A 21 1.28 -2.96 0.65
C ALA A 21 1.03 -3.82 -0.60
N GLU A 22 2.10 -4.36 -1.21
CA GLU A 22 2.01 -5.28 -2.36
C GLU A 22 1.23 -6.54 -1.99
N ARG A 23 1.50 -7.13 -0.81
CA ARG A 23 0.81 -8.34 -0.37
C ARG A 23 -0.68 -8.12 -0.17
N LEU A 24 -1.06 -7.03 0.51
CA LEU A 24 -2.45 -6.70 0.79
C LEU A 24 -3.25 -6.39 -0.49
N THR A 25 -2.61 -5.73 -1.45
CA THR A 25 -3.19 -5.46 -2.77
C THR A 25 -3.46 -6.77 -3.52
N ASN A 26 -2.49 -7.70 -3.51
CA ASN A 26 -2.63 -9.04 -4.10
C ASN A 26 -3.73 -9.89 -3.44
N GLU A 27 -4.05 -9.63 -2.17
CA GLU A 27 -5.16 -10.28 -1.45
C GLU A 27 -6.53 -9.62 -1.71
N GLY A 28 -6.57 -8.55 -2.53
CA GLY A 28 -7.80 -7.87 -2.95
C GLY A 28 -8.19 -6.68 -2.09
N SER A 29 -7.28 -6.17 -1.25
CA SER A 29 -7.51 -4.93 -0.49
C SER A 29 -7.23 -3.70 -1.36
N SER A 30 -7.98 -2.63 -1.12
CA SER A 30 -7.64 -1.30 -1.62
C SER A 30 -6.62 -0.67 -0.67
N VAL A 31 -5.39 -0.46 -1.12
CA VAL A 31 -4.30 0.03 -0.25
C VAL A 31 -4.01 1.50 -0.52
N VAL A 32 -3.87 2.27 0.55
CA VAL A 32 -3.37 3.65 0.53
C VAL A 32 -1.95 3.67 1.06
N VAL A 33 -1.03 4.17 0.25
CA VAL A 33 0.38 4.38 0.62
C VAL A 33 0.55 5.76 1.22
N ALA A 34 1.11 5.82 2.42
CA ALA A 34 1.48 7.08 3.07
C ALA A 34 2.97 7.07 3.39
N ASP A 35 3.73 7.94 2.73
CA ASP A 35 5.16 8.06 2.94
C ASP A 35 5.59 9.52 2.83
N SER A 36 6.68 9.88 3.48
CA SER A 36 7.28 11.21 3.34
C SER A 36 8.01 11.34 2.00
N ASP A 37 8.49 10.24 1.42
CA ASP A 37 9.07 10.22 0.08
C ASP A 37 7.98 10.03 -0.99
N VAL A 38 7.41 11.15 -1.42
CA VAL A 38 6.34 11.19 -2.44
C VAL A 38 6.79 10.55 -3.76
N THR A 39 8.06 10.72 -4.14
CA THR A 39 8.58 10.23 -5.42
C THR A 39 8.66 8.71 -5.43
N LYS A 40 9.09 8.11 -4.31
CA LYS A 40 9.13 6.65 -4.18
C LYS A 40 7.73 6.07 -3.92
N GLY A 41 6.88 6.78 -3.18
CA GLY A 41 5.52 6.34 -2.82
C GLY A 41 4.53 6.35 -3.99
N SER A 42 4.78 7.10 -5.05
CA SER A 42 3.93 7.15 -6.24
C SER A 42 4.27 6.09 -7.31
N ARG A 43 5.10 5.10 -6.99
CA ARG A 43 5.44 4.00 -7.90
C ARG A 43 4.35 2.93 -7.87
N ASP A 44 4.19 2.22 -8.99
CA ASP A 44 3.16 1.19 -9.16
C ASP A 44 3.26 0.08 -8.09
N LEU A 45 2.10 -0.27 -7.52
CA LEU A 45 1.83 -1.40 -6.62
C LEU A 45 0.68 -2.25 -7.16
#